data_AF-A0A843V4A9-F1
#
_entry.id   AF-A0A843V4A9-F1
#
_cell.length_a   1.000
_cell.length_b   1.000
_cell.length_c   1.000
_cell.angle_alpha   90.00
_cell.angle_beta   90.00
_cell.angle_gamma   90.00
#
_symmetry.space_group_name_H-M   'P 1'
#
loop_
_entity.id
_entity.type
_entity.pdbx_description
1 polymer ?
#
loop_
_entity_poly.entity_id
_entity_poly.type
_entity_poly.pdbx_seq_one_letter_code
_entity_poly.pdbx_strand_id
1 'polypeptide(L)'
;MKGENEELSIEPPEQRITQATWDSLVDYWGTDEKVQEFERNKKNRAHEQATHTLGAKSIARHNQEQREKLGDNYTTLAAYIKAHQTKSGDYPNEHTRSICEKVIEVCQEKDIYHV
;
A
#
# COMPACT_ATOMS: atom_id res chain seq x y z
N MET A 1 -14.11 -15.10 0.65
CA MET A 1 -14.98 -13.95 0.30
C MET A 1 -15.87 -13.67 1.49
N LYS A 2 -15.66 -12.56 2.19
CA LYS A 2 -16.71 -11.89 2.94
C LYS A 2 -16.96 -10.59 2.19
N GLY A 3 -17.95 -10.64 1.31
CA GLY A 3 -18.60 -9.43 0.85
C GLY A 3 -19.74 -9.19 1.82
N GLU A 4 -19.83 -7.98 2.34
CA GLU A 4 -21.03 -7.39 2.91
C GLU A 4 -20.71 -5.90 3.08
N ASN A 5 -21.62 -5.05 2.61
CA ASN A 5 -21.57 -3.61 2.79
C ASN A 5 -21.71 -3.33 4.30
N GLU A 6 -20.59 -3.31 5.01
CA GLU A 6 -20.56 -2.83 6.39
C GLU A 6 -20.61 -1.30 6.29
N GLU A 7 -21.82 -0.72 6.40
CA GLU A 7 -21.99 0.72 6.61
C GLU A 7 -21.05 1.14 7.74
N LEU A 8 -20.28 2.22 7.53
CA LEU A 8 -19.42 2.78 8.57
C LEU A 8 -20.29 3.05 9.81
N SER A 9 -20.03 2.34 10.90
CA SER A 9 -20.71 2.57 12.19
C SER A 9 -20.56 4.04 12.58
N ILE A 10 -21.65 4.70 13.01
CA ILE A 10 -21.61 6.09 13.49
C ILE A 10 -21.00 6.17 14.90
N GLU A 11 -20.80 5.04 15.57
CA GLU A 11 -20.21 4.99 16.89
C GLU A 11 -18.68 4.81 16.84
N PRO A 12 -17.91 5.61 17.59
CA PRO A 12 -16.45 5.52 17.62
C PRO A 12 -15.98 4.22 18.29
N PRO A 13 -14.96 3.53 17.74
CA PRO A 13 -14.32 2.42 18.44
C PRO A 13 -13.64 2.91 19.73
N GLU A 14 -13.84 2.19 20.83
CA GLU A 14 -13.62 2.56 22.25
C GLU A 14 -12.54 3.62 22.57
N GLN A 15 -12.95 4.60 23.39
CA GLN A 15 -12.21 5.54 24.29
C GLN A 15 -11.00 6.34 23.77
N ARG A 16 -10.49 6.09 22.56
CA ARG A 16 -9.31 6.81 22.02
C ARG A 16 -9.66 7.92 21.04
N ILE A 17 -10.92 8.01 20.62
CA ILE A 17 -11.39 8.97 19.62
C ILE A 17 -12.64 9.65 20.17
N THR A 18 -12.68 10.98 20.12
CA THR A 18 -13.89 11.74 20.50
C THR A 18 -14.96 11.58 19.44
N GLN A 19 -16.24 11.65 19.82
CA GLN A 19 -17.35 11.57 18.86
C GLN A 19 -17.18 12.57 17.70
N ALA A 20 -16.81 13.83 18.00
CA ALA A 20 -16.57 14.83 16.97
C ALA A 20 -15.45 14.47 15.98
N THR A 21 -14.38 13.80 16.45
CA THR A 21 -13.31 13.31 15.57
C THR A 21 -13.81 12.18 14.69
N TRP A 22 -14.68 11.32 15.23
CA TRP A 22 -15.29 10.23 14.48
C TRP A 22 -16.26 10.73 13.41
N ASP A 23 -17.16 11.65 13.77
CA ASP A 23 -18.10 12.27 12.84
C ASP A 23 -17.36 12.92 11.66
N SER A 24 -16.29 13.67 11.94
CA SER A 24 -15.44 14.27 10.92
C SER A 24 -14.77 13.24 10.00
N LEU A 25 -14.40 12.06 10.52
CA LEU A 25 -13.81 10.98 9.74
C LEU A 25 -14.85 10.32 8.83
N VAL A 26 -16.06 10.08 9.36
CA VAL A 26 -17.19 9.52 8.59
C VAL A 26 -17.57 10.48 7.47
N ASP A 27 -17.74 11.76 7.77
CA ASP A 27 -18.05 12.80 6.77
C ASP A 27 -16.97 12.87 5.68
N TYR A 28 -15.69 12.81 6.07
CA TYR A 28 -14.57 12.80 5.13
C TYR A 28 -14.65 11.63 4.15
N TRP A 29 -14.81 10.40 4.64
CA TRP A 29 -14.88 9.21 3.78
C TRP A 29 -16.18 9.10 2.99
N GLY A 30 -17.25 9.74 3.47
CA GLY A 30 -18.55 9.83 2.79
C GLY A 30 -18.59 10.85 1.65
N THR A 31 -17.57 11.70 1.49
CA THR A 31 -17.52 12.66 0.37
C THR A 31 -17.52 11.95 -0.99
N ASP A 32 -18.20 12.55 -1.98
CA ASP A 32 -18.25 12.02 -3.34
C ASP A 32 -16.85 11.78 -3.93
N GLU A 33 -15.89 12.64 -3.59
CA GLU A 33 -14.48 12.50 -4.00
C GLU A 33 -13.89 11.19 -3.49
N LYS A 34 -14.05 10.89 -2.20
CA LYS A 34 -13.53 9.67 -1.59
C LYS A 34 -14.23 8.42 -2.09
N VAL A 35 -15.55 8.48 -2.26
CA VAL A 35 -16.33 7.38 -2.85
C VAL A 35 -15.84 7.05 -4.27
N GLN A 36 -15.63 8.07 -5.12
CA GLN A 36 -15.08 7.88 -6.46
C GLN A 36 -13.66 7.33 -6.43
N GLU A 37 -12.82 7.82 -5.50
CA GLU A 37 -11.47 7.29 -5.29
C GLU A 37 -11.49 5.81 -4.90
N PHE A 38 -12.39 5.41 -3.99
CA PHE A 38 -12.57 4.00 -3.61
C PHE A 38 -12.97 3.12 -4.78
N GLU A 39 -13.95 3.54 -5.58
CA GLU A 39 -14.38 2.79 -6.75
C GLU A 39 -13.28 2.66 -7.80
N ARG A 40 -12.48 3.72 -8.00
CA ARG A 40 -11.28 3.67 -8.86
C ARG A 40 -10.25 2.69 -8.30
N ASN A 41 -9.96 2.75 -7.00
CA ASN A 41 -8.98 1.87 -6.36
C ASN A 41 -9.42 0.40 -6.40
N LYS A 42 -10.72 0.13 -6.24
CA LYS A 42 -11.31 -1.21 -6.37
C LYS A 42 -11.14 -1.77 -7.78
N LYS A 43 -11.37 -0.96 -8.82
CA LYS A 43 -11.11 -1.34 -10.21
C LYS A 43 -9.61 -1.57 -10.45
N ASN A 44 -8.75 -0.69 -9.94
CA ASN A 44 -7.30 -0.83 -10.06
C ASN A 44 -6.77 -2.10 -9.38
N ARG A 45 -7.34 -2.48 -8.23
CA ARG A 45 -6.98 -3.72 -7.52
C ARG A 45 -7.21 -4.97 -8.38
N ALA A 46 -8.21 -4.96 -9.26
CA ALA A 46 -8.42 -6.06 -10.21
C ALA A 46 -7.35 -6.12 -11.32
N HIS A 47 -6.65 -5.01 -11.57
CA HIS A 47 -5.54 -4.92 -12.52
C HIS A 47 -4.16 -5.10 -11.87
N GLU A 48 -4.10 -5.35 -10.56
CA GLU A 48 -2.84 -5.61 -9.86
C GLU A 48 -2.33 -7.00 -10.20
N GLN A 49 -1.31 -7.04 -11.07
CA GLN A 49 -0.74 -8.30 -11.56
C GLN A 49 0.62 -8.63 -10.92
N ALA A 50 1.27 -7.65 -10.28
CA ALA A 50 2.51 -7.87 -9.55
C ALA A 50 2.22 -8.61 -8.24
N THR A 51 2.89 -9.74 -8.03
CA THR A 51 2.66 -10.57 -6.84
C THR A 51 3.36 -9.99 -5.62
N HIS A 52 2.57 -9.58 -4.62
CA HIS A 52 3.09 -9.09 -3.35
C HIS A 52 3.44 -10.24 -2.39
N THR A 53 4.59 -10.16 -1.72
CA THR A 53 5.21 -11.28 -0.98
C THR A 53 5.38 -11.06 0.52
N LEU A 54 5.08 -9.86 1.06
CA LEU A 54 5.22 -9.59 2.51
C LEU A 54 4.18 -10.30 3.39
N GLY A 55 3.19 -10.96 2.78
CA GLY A 55 2.12 -11.67 3.48
C GLY A 55 1.33 -10.74 4.40
N ALA A 56 1.12 -11.17 5.65
CA ALA A 56 0.36 -10.41 6.65
C ALA A 56 1.16 -9.27 7.31
N LYS A 57 2.43 -9.04 6.92
CA LYS A 57 3.21 -7.93 7.47
C LYS A 57 2.81 -6.63 6.75
N SER A 58 2.42 -5.62 7.52
CA SER A 58 2.15 -4.29 6.97
C SER A 58 3.42 -3.68 6.36
N ILE A 59 3.26 -2.91 5.28
CA ILE A 59 4.35 -2.17 4.64
C ILE A 59 4.99 -1.18 5.63
N ALA A 60 4.20 -0.52 6.49
CA ALA A 60 4.72 0.40 7.49
C ALA A 60 5.72 -0.27 8.45
N ARG A 61 5.35 -1.44 9.02
CA ARG A 61 6.24 -2.20 9.90
C ARG A 61 7.46 -2.71 9.13
N HIS A 62 7.26 -3.19 7.90
CA HIS A 62 8.37 -3.64 7.06
C HIS A 62 9.37 -2.50 6.80
N ASN A 63 8.89 -1.31 6.42
CA ASN A 63 9.74 -0.16 6.15
C ASN A 63 10.51 0.29 7.39
N GLN A 64 9.86 0.28 8.56
CA GLN A 64 10.54 0.57 9.82
C GLN A 64 11.69 -0.42 10.07
N GLU A 65 11.42 -1.73 10.02
CA GLU A 65 12.44 -2.77 10.23
C GLU A 65 13.61 -2.66 9.24
N GLN A 66 13.36 -2.22 8.00
CA GLN A 66 14.42 -2.06 6.99
C GLN A 66 15.22 -0.78 7.21
N ARG A 67 14.60 0.33 7.61
CA ARG A 67 15.30 1.57 7.98
C ARG A 67 16.18 1.39 9.20
N GLU A 68 15.73 0.61 10.19
CA GLU A 68 16.56 0.25 11.35
C GLU A 68 17.82 -0.56 10.96
N LYS A 69 17.77 -1.32 9.86
CA LYS A 69 18.88 -2.15 9.37
C LYS A 69 19.81 -1.43 8.40
N LEU A 70 19.24 -0.64 7.49
CA LEU A 70 19.91 -0.06 6.33
C LEU A 70 20.10 1.47 6.45
N GLY A 71 19.52 2.08 7.48
CA GLY A 71 19.49 3.53 7.66
C GLY A 71 18.60 4.24 6.65
N ASP A 72 18.91 5.51 6.39
CA ASP A 72 18.16 6.38 5.48
C ASP A 72 18.25 5.99 4.00
N ASN A 73 19.07 4.99 3.66
CA ASN A 73 19.22 4.48 2.30
C ASN A 73 18.04 3.59 1.85
N TYR A 74 17.07 3.32 2.72
CA TYR A 74 15.89 2.53 2.36
C TYR A 74 14.79 3.38 1.70
N THR A 75 14.88 3.48 0.38
CA THR A 75 13.98 4.29 -0.46
C THR A 75 12.60 3.65 -0.66
N THR A 76 11.63 4.44 -1.13
CA THR A 76 10.30 3.93 -1.53
C THR A 76 10.41 2.90 -2.65
N LEU A 77 11.33 3.09 -3.59
CA LEU A 77 11.60 2.12 -4.65
C LEU A 77 12.12 0.81 -4.05
N ALA A 78 13.09 0.87 -3.14
CA ALA A 78 13.60 -0.31 -2.45
C ALA A 78 12.49 -1.05 -1.69
N ALA A 79 11.60 -0.31 -1.02
CA ALA A 79 10.42 -0.87 -0.36
C ALA A 79 9.48 -1.59 -1.31
N TYR A 80 9.18 -0.98 -2.47
CA TYR A 80 8.34 -1.59 -3.48
C TYR A 80 8.96 -2.87 -4.03
N ILE A 81 10.23 -2.85 -4.43
CA ILE A 81 10.92 -4.03 -4.97
C ILE A 81 10.98 -5.14 -3.94
N LYS A 82 11.30 -4.82 -2.68
CA LYS A 82 11.37 -5.83 -1.61
C LYS A 82 10.02 -6.49 -1.35
N ALA A 83 8.92 -5.74 -1.49
CA ALA A 83 7.57 -6.24 -1.33
C ALA A 83 7.10 -7.19 -2.44
N HIS A 84 7.87 -7.30 -3.53
CA HIS A 84 7.60 -8.17 -4.67
C HIS A 84 8.69 -9.24 -4.89
N GLN A 85 9.66 -9.33 -3.97
CA GLN A 85 10.68 -10.36 -3.97
C GLN A 85 10.38 -11.44 -2.94
N THR A 86 10.78 -12.67 -3.21
CA THR A 86 10.75 -13.77 -2.25
C THR A 86 11.79 -13.54 -1.15
N LYS A 87 11.81 -14.43 -0.14
CA LYS A 87 12.83 -14.40 0.91
C LYS A 87 14.25 -14.63 0.37
N SER A 88 14.43 -15.30 -0.77
CA SER A 88 15.74 -15.48 -1.41
C SER A 88 16.22 -14.23 -2.15
N GLY A 89 15.32 -13.26 -2.41
CA GLY A 89 15.61 -12.07 -3.21
C GLY A 89 15.21 -12.21 -4.68
N ASP A 90 14.72 -13.37 -5.10
CA ASP A 90 14.19 -13.59 -6.46
C ASP A 90 12.76 -13.06 -6.61
N TYR A 91 12.25 -13.05 -7.84
CA TYR A 91 10.84 -12.77 -8.10
C TYR A 91 9.99 -14.05 -8.09
N PRO A 92 8.75 -14.00 -7.57
CA PRO A 92 7.87 -15.16 -7.49
C PRO A 92 7.42 -15.67 -8.88
N ASN A 93 7.43 -14.81 -9.89
CA ASN A 93 7.14 -15.14 -11.29
C ASN A 93 7.72 -14.08 -12.24
N GLU A 94 7.83 -14.43 -13.52
CA GLU A 94 8.41 -13.57 -14.55
C GLU A 94 7.61 -12.28 -14.77
N HIS A 95 6.29 -12.33 -14.59
CA HIS A 95 5.45 -11.17 -14.76
C HIS A 95 5.72 -10.10 -13.69
N THR A 96 5.89 -10.53 -12.43
CA THR A 96 6.27 -9.65 -11.32
C THR A 96 7.67 -9.07 -11.53
N ARG A 97 8.61 -9.89 -12.03
CA ARG A 97 9.95 -9.42 -12.44
C ARG A 97 9.84 -8.29 -13.47
N SER A 98 9.14 -8.54 -14.57
CA SER A 98 9.00 -7.57 -15.67
C SER A 98 8.37 -6.24 -15.21
N ILE A 99 7.36 -6.29 -14.34
CA ILE A 99 6.76 -5.07 -13.76
C ILE A 99 7.79 -4.34 -12.88
N CYS A 100 8.50 -5.06 -12.01
CA CYS A 100 9.49 -4.46 -11.11
C CYS A 100 10.65 -3.81 -11.88
N GLU A 101 11.15 -4.47 -12.93
CA GLU A 101 12.19 -3.94 -13.82
C GLU A 101 11.73 -2.66 -14.52
N LYS A 102 10.49 -2.65 -15.04
CA LYS A 102 9.91 -1.45 -15.64
C LYS A 102 9.73 -0.31 -14.64
N VAL A 103 9.36 -0.61 -13.40
CA VAL A 103 9.26 0.39 -12.33
C VAL A 103 10.64 0.98 -12.03
N ILE A 104 11.69 0.16 -11.95
CA ILE A 104 13.07 0.62 -11.77
C ILE A 104 13.47 1.55 -12.91
N GLU A 105 13.26 1.14 -14.17
CA GLU A 105 13.55 1.93 -15.37
C GLU A 105 12.88 3.30 -15.31
N VAL A 106 11.56 3.34 -15.08
CA VAL A 106 10.79 4.61 -15.02
C VAL A 106 11.25 5.50 -13.85
N CYS A 107 11.56 4.92 -12.69
CA CYS A 107 12.05 5.70 -11.55
C CYS A 107 13.44 6.29 -11.79
N GLN A 108 14.31 5.57 -12.51
CA GLN A 108 15.63 6.04 -12.92
C GLN A 108 15.54 7.13 -13.99
N GLU A 109 14.69 6.95 -15.01
CA GLU A 109 14.48 7.95 -16.08
C GLU A 109 13.94 9.28 -15.58
N LYS A 110 13.06 9.24 -14.58
CA LYS A 110 12.35 10.43 -14.09
C LYS A 110 13.05 11.12 -12.90
N ASP A 111 14.20 10.60 -12.45
CA ASP A 111 14.95 11.08 -11.29
C ASP A 111 14.08 11.24 -10.01
N ILE A 112 13.07 10.38 -9.85
CA ILE A 112 12.09 10.51 -8.75
C ILE A 112 12.64 9.89 -7.45
N TYR A 113 13.66 9.02 -7.54
CA TYR A 113 14.35 8.45 -6.40
C TYR A 113 15.80 8.13 -6.78
N HIS A 114 16.78 8.84 -6.20
CA HIS A 114 18.19 8.43 -6.31
C HIS A 114 18.38 7.06 -5.63
N VAL A 115 19.07 6.14 -6.32
CA VAL A 115 19.48 4.81 -5.82
C VAL A 115 20.83 4.93 -5.12
#